data_AF-A0AAP8HUH7-F1
#
_entry.id   AF-A0AAP8HUH7-F1
#
_cell.length_a   1.000
_cell.length_b   1.000
_cell.length_c   1.000
_cell.angle_alpha   90.00
_cell.angle_beta   90.00
_cell.angle_gamma   90.00
#
_symmetry.space_group_name_H-M   'P 1'
#
loop_
_entity.id
_entity.type
_entity.pdbx_description
1 polymer ?
#
loop_
_entity_poly.entity_id
_entity_poly.type
_entity_poly.pdbx_seq_one_letter_code
_entity_poly.pdbx_strand_id
1 'polypeptide(L)'
;MVDLFRRRTLERAYLEMLALIPEGYAPSPEQRQSLLDSLQQIDAMLDGLGPKVKQAFLLSQLEGLGYADIAARLGVSVSSVKKYMAKATEHCLLFSLENDVYS
;
A
#
# COMPACT_ATOMS: atom_id res chain seq x y z
N MET A 1 -2.43 -17.46 8.87
CA MET A 1 -3.90 -17.51 8.60
C MET A 1 -4.44 -16.16 8.11
N VAL A 2 -3.83 -15.01 8.47
CA VAL A 2 -4.21 -13.66 7.97
C VAL A 2 -3.77 -13.44 6.50
N ASP A 3 -2.64 -14.01 6.10
CA ASP A 3 -2.01 -13.83 4.78
C ASP A 3 -2.88 -14.32 3.60
N LEU A 4 -3.42 -15.54 3.71
CA LEU A 4 -4.27 -16.13 2.66
C LEU A 4 -5.58 -15.35 2.46
N PHE A 5 -6.09 -14.75 3.53
CA PHE A 5 -7.33 -13.98 3.51
C PHE A 5 -7.12 -12.60 2.88
N ARG A 6 -5.98 -11.95 3.17
CA ARG A 6 -5.55 -10.73 2.49
C ARG A 6 -5.31 -10.96 1.01
N ARG A 7 -4.56 -12.02 0.66
CA ARG A 7 -4.32 -12.42 -0.74
C ARG A 7 -5.61 -12.61 -1.51
N ARG A 8 -6.57 -13.37 -0.96
CA ARG A 8 -7.89 -13.57 -1.60
C ARG A 8 -8.71 -12.29 -1.72
N THR A 9 -8.62 -11.38 -0.74
CA THR A 9 -9.34 -10.11 -0.78
C THR A 9 -8.80 -9.21 -1.88
N LEU A 10 -7.48 -9.14 -2.01
CA LEU A 10 -6.80 -8.34 -3.03
C LEU A 10 -7.04 -8.91 -4.44
N GLU A 11 -6.92 -10.23 -4.60
CA GLU A 11 -7.22 -10.93 -5.86
C GLU A 11 -8.67 -10.70 -6.30
N ARG A 12 -9.62 -10.76 -5.36
CA ARG A 12 -11.03 -10.53 -5.66
C ARG A 12 -11.32 -9.09 -6.09
N ALA A 13 -10.79 -8.10 -5.37
CA ALA A 13 -10.93 -6.69 -5.74
C ALA A 13 -10.31 -6.40 -7.13
N TYR A 14 -9.20 -7.08 -7.45
CA TYR A 14 -8.56 -6.98 -8.75
C TYR A 14 -9.42 -7.57 -9.89
N LEU A 15 -9.99 -8.76 -9.68
CA LEU A 15 -10.91 -9.38 -10.64
C LEU A 15 -12.17 -8.54 -10.87
N GLU A 16 -12.71 -7.92 -9.82
CA GLU A 16 -13.84 -6.98 -9.92
C GLU A 16 -13.48 -5.75 -10.75
N MET A 17 -12.27 -5.20 -10.61
CA MET A 17 -11.80 -4.09 -11.44
C MET A 17 -11.61 -4.51 -12.91
N LEU A 18 -11.05 -5.70 -13.16
CA LEU A 18 -10.87 -6.24 -14.52
C LEU A 18 -12.20 -6.45 -15.25
N ALA A 19 -13.26 -6.84 -14.53
CA ALA A 19 -14.59 -7.01 -15.12
C ALA A 19 -15.18 -5.71 -15.69
N LEU A 20 -14.63 -4.54 -15.31
CA LEU A 20 -15.03 -3.23 -15.80
C LEU A 20 -14.20 -2.75 -17.00
N ILE A 21 -13.14 -3.49 -17.39
CA ILE A 21 -12.23 -3.11 -18.47
C ILE A 21 -12.72 -3.73 -19.80
N PRO A 22 -12.87 -2.94 -20.88
CA PRO A 22 -13.20 -3.46 -22.21
C PRO A 22 -12.16 -4.48 -22.67
N GLU A 23 -12.59 -5.57 -23.33
CA GLU A 23 -11.73 -6.73 -23.65
C GLU A 23 -10.44 -6.39 -24.42
N GLY A 24 -10.42 -5.30 -25.19
CA GLY A 24 -9.23 -4.82 -25.91
C GLY A 24 -8.13 -4.18 -25.05
N TYR A 25 -8.40 -3.92 -23.78
CA TYR A 25 -7.45 -3.34 -22.80
C TYR A 25 -7.14 -4.30 -21.66
N ALA A 26 -7.64 -5.54 -21.72
CA ALA A 26 -7.41 -6.53 -20.67
C ALA A 26 -5.92 -6.94 -20.66
N PRO A 27 -5.21 -6.79 -19.52
CA PRO A 27 -3.82 -7.21 -19.41
C PRO A 27 -3.67 -8.72 -19.62
N SER A 28 -2.54 -9.12 -20.21
CA SER A 28 -2.20 -10.54 -20.41
C SER A 28 -2.18 -11.28 -19.06
N PRO A 29 -2.37 -12.61 -19.03
CA PRO A 29 -2.26 -13.39 -17.79
C PRO A 29 -0.97 -13.14 -17.02
N GLU A 30 0.16 -12.99 -17.71
CA GLU A 30 1.48 -12.74 -17.13
C GLU A 30 1.56 -11.33 -16.54
N GLN A 31 1.03 -10.33 -17.27
CA GLN A 31 0.95 -8.95 -16.77
C GLN A 31 0.05 -8.86 -15.53
N ARG A 32 -1.06 -9.61 -15.51
CA ARG A 32 -1.95 -9.72 -14.34
C ARG A 32 -1.22 -10.30 -13.15
N GLN A 33 -0.47 -11.38 -13.35
CA GLN A 33 0.31 -12.01 -12.28
C GLN A 33 1.37 -11.06 -11.71
N SER A 34 2.16 -10.42 -12.58
CA SER A 34 3.18 -9.45 -12.16
C SER A 34 2.57 -8.30 -11.35
N LEU A 35 1.40 -7.80 -11.75
CA LEU A 35 0.71 -6.72 -11.05
C LEU A 35 0.20 -7.18 -9.67
N LEU A 36 -0.37 -8.38 -9.58
CA LEU A 36 -0.80 -8.97 -8.31
C LEU A 36 0.38 -9.19 -7.36
N ASP A 37 1.54 -9.63 -7.87
CA ASP A 37 2.74 -9.84 -7.07
C ASP A 37 3.28 -8.50 -6.54
N SER A 38 3.32 -7.45 -7.36
CA SER A 38 3.68 -6.10 -6.91
C SER A 38 2.73 -5.56 -5.83
N LEU A 39 1.42 -5.76 -6.00
CA LEU A 39 0.44 -5.35 -5.00
C LEU A 39 0.60 -6.10 -3.67
N GLN A 40 0.93 -7.39 -3.72
CA GLN A 40 1.22 -8.17 -2.52
C GLN A 40 2.49 -7.68 -1.81
N GLN A 41 3.54 -7.33 -2.55
CA GLN A 41 4.75 -6.74 -1.96
C GLN A 41 4.46 -5.41 -1.26
N ILE A 42 3.63 -4.55 -1.87
CA ILE A 42 3.21 -3.28 -1.24
C ILE A 42 2.39 -3.55 0.03
N ASP A 43 1.43 -4.48 0.00
CA ASP A 43 0.63 -4.79 1.19
C ASP A 43 1.50 -5.36 2.31
N ALA A 44 2.47 -6.23 1.99
CA ALA A 44 3.43 -6.77 2.94
C ALA A 44 4.34 -5.68 3.53
N MET A 45 4.88 -4.79 2.69
CA MET A 45 5.72 -3.66 3.12
C MET A 45 4.98 -2.73 4.08
N LEU A 46 3.68 -2.54 3.86
CA LEU A 46 2.83 -1.71 4.71
C LEU A 46 2.21 -2.48 5.87
N ASP A 47 2.36 -3.81 5.95
CA ASP A 47 1.86 -4.59 7.07
C ASP A 47 2.65 -4.25 8.35
N GLY A 48 2.03 -4.34 9.52
CA GLY A 48 2.68 -3.91 10.78
C GLY A 48 2.67 -2.40 11.05
N LEU A 49 2.43 -1.56 10.05
CA LEU A 49 2.13 -0.13 10.28
C LEU A 49 0.78 0.04 10.99
N GLY A 50 0.77 0.83 12.06
CA GLY A 50 -0.46 1.22 12.75
C GLY A 50 -1.41 1.99 11.82
N PRO A 51 -2.74 1.92 12.02
CA PRO A 51 -3.73 2.40 11.06
C PRO A 51 -3.57 3.89 10.70
N LYS A 52 -3.32 4.76 11.68
CA LYS A 52 -3.09 6.20 11.43
C LYS A 52 -1.79 6.48 10.68
N VAL A 53 -0.76 5.65 10.90
CA VAL A 53 0.53 5.78 10.22
C VAL A 53 0.39 5.38 8.76
N LYS A 54 -0.23 4.21 8.51
CA LYS A 54 -0.55 3.73 7.17
C LYS A 54 -1.41 4.74 6.40
N GLN A 55 -2.46 5.28 7.03
CA GLN A 55 -3.34 6.25 6.39
C GLN A 55 -2.62 7.56 6.04
N ALA A 56 -1.82 8.13 6.95
CA ALA A 56 -1.04 9.33 6.67
C ALA A 56 -0.06 9.13 5.51
N PHE A 57 0.61 7.98 5.49
CA PHE A 57 1.56 7.63 4.43
C PHE A 57 0.87 7.50 3.06
N LEU A 58 -0.25 6.77 2.98
CA LEU A 58 -1.01 6.61 1.75
C LEU A 58 -1.60 7.93 1.22
N LEU A 59 -2.11 8.80 2.11
CA LEU A 59 -2.59 10.12 1.72
C LEU A 59 -1.47 10.97 1.10
N SER A 60 -0.25 10.87 1.62
CA SER A 60 0.90 11.57 1.06
C SER A 60 1.35 10.98 -0.29
N GLN A 61 1.38 9.66 -0.43
CA GLN A 61 1.93 9.01 -1.62
C GLN A 61 0.94 8.88 -2.79
N LEU A 62 -0.34 8.60 -2.51
CA LEU A 62 -1.36 8.37 -3.54
C LEU A 62 -2.14 9.63 -3.88
N GLU A 63 -2.47 10.45 -2.87
CA GLU A 63 -3.26 11.67 -3.06
C GLU A 63 -2.36 12.93 -3.15
N GLY A 64 -1.06 12.81 -2.90
CA GLY A 64 -0.11 13.93 -2.96
C GLY A 64 -0.32 14.99 -1.88
N LEU A 65 -1.07 14.69 -0.80
CA LEU A 65 -1.44 15.67 0.21
C LEU A 65 -0.23 16.14 1.04
N GLY A 66 -0.23 17.43 1.37
CA GLY A 66 0.73 18.02 2.30
C GLY A 66 0.45 17.64 3.75
N TYR A 67 1.44 17.79 4.63
CA TYR A 67 1.30 17.37 6.04
C TYR A 67 0.22 18.15 6.81
N ALA A 68 -0.06 19.40 6.42
CA ALA A 68 -1.14 20.20 7.00
C ALA A 68 -2.52 19.63 6.66
N ASP A 69 -2.74 19.28 5.39
CA ASP A 69 -4.00 18.70 4.92
C ASP A 69 -4.24 17.31 5.52
N ILE A 70 -3.18 16.50 5.62
CA ILE A 70 -3.23 15.19 6.28
C ILE A 70 -3.57 15.37 7.76
N ALA A 71 -2.96 16.33 8.45
CA ALA A 71 -3.23 16.61 9.86
C ALA A 71 -4.70 16.98 10.09
N ALA A 72 -5.25 17.86 9.24
CA ALA A 72 -6.66 18.23 9.27
C ALA A 72 -7.58 17.02 9.01
N ARG A 73 -7.29 16.23 7.96
CA ARG A 73 -8.11 15.06 7.57
C ARG A 73 -8.11 13.95 8.61
N LEU A 74 -7.00 13.76 9.33
CA LEU A 74 -6.86 12.73 10.36
C LEU A 74 -7.21 13.21 11.78
N GLY A 75 -7.52 14.50 11.96
CA GLY A 75 -7.80 15.10 13.26
C GLY A 75 -6.61 15.01 14.23
N VAL A 76 -5.40 15.24 13.73
CA VAL A 76 -4.14 15.18 14.51
C VAL A 76 -3.29 16.43 14.27
N SER A 77 -2.22 16.59 15.05
CA SER A 77 -1.26 17.67 14.81
C SER A 77 -0.33 17.39 13.62
N VAL A 78 0.17 18.44 12.96
CA VAL A 78 1.22 18.31 11.93
C VAL A 78 2.47 17.61 12.48
N SER A 79 2.81 17.84 13.74
CA SER A 79 3.91 17.14 14.41
C SER A 79 3.67 15.63 14.53
N SER A 80 2.41 15.21 14.74
CA SER A 80 2.03 13.79 14.71
C SER A 80 2.20 13.22 13.30
N VAL A 81 1.78 13.95 12.27
CA VAL A 81 1.96 13.51 10.87
C VAL A 81 3.44 13.33 10.54
N LYS A 82 4.31 14.27 10.94
CA LYS A 82 5.77 14.10 10.76
C LYS A 82 6.31 12.83 11.41
N LYS A 83 5.87 12.52 12.65
CA LYS A 83 6.24 11.28 13.35
C LYS A 83 5.71 10.04 12.63
N TYR A 84 4.48 10.10 12.10
CA TYR A 84 3.91 9.02 11.31
C TYR A 84 4.71 8.78 10.03
N MET A 85 5.08 9.83 9.31
CA MET A 85 5.89 9.72 8.10
C MET A 85 7.27 9.11 8.40
N ALA A 86 7.95 9.57 9.45
CA ALA A 86 9.23 8.99 9.86
C ALA A 86 9.12 7.49 10.15
N LYS A 87 8.09 7.08 10.92
CA LYS A 87 7.84 5.67 11.23
C LYS A 87 7.49 4.84 9.99
N ALA A 88 6.72 5.40 9.06
CA ALA A 88 6.36 4.73 7.82
C ALA A 88 7.60 4.52 6.93
N THR A 89 8.43 5.56 6.76
CA THR A 89 9.67 5.49 5.99
C THR A 89 10.66 4.51 6.60
N GLU A 90 10.89 4.56 7.91
CA GLU A 90 11.74 3.60 8.62
C GLU A 90 11.27 2.16 8.39
N HIS A 91 9.97 1.90 8.57
CA HIS A 91 9.40 0.57 8.36
C HIS A 91 9.60 0.06 6.93
N CYS A 92 9.33 0.89 5.93
CA CYS A 92 9.51 0.51 4.53
C CYS A 92 10.98 0.26 4.18
N LEU A 93 11.90 1.06 4.73
CA LEU A 93 13.33 0.87 4.54
C LEU A 93 13.83 -0.44 5.16
N LEU A 94 13.40 -0.75 6.39
CA LEU A 94 13.74 -2.01 7.04
C LEU A 94 13.21 -3.21 6.25
N PHE A 95 11.95 -3.14 5.80
CA PHE A 95 11.37 -4.19 4.96
C PHE A 95 12.15 -4.37 3.65
N SER A 96 12.53 -3.28 2.96
CA SER A 96 13.34 -3.37 1.73
C SER A 96 14.68 -4.04 1.99
N LEU A 97 15.38 -3.66 3.06
CA LEU A 97 16.68 -4.24 3.41
C LEU A 97 16.57 -5.72 3.76
N GLU A 98 15.52 -6.14 4.45
CA GLU A 98 15.27 -7.55 4.74
C GLU A 98 14.96 -8.35 3.47
N ASN A 99 14.20 -7.80 2.53
CA ASN A 99 13.84 -8.49 1.29
C ASN A 99 14.97 -8.49 0.24
N ASP A 100 15.82 -7.46 0.20
CA ASP A 100 17.00 -7.42 -0.68
C ASP A 100 18.10 -8.40 -0.24
N VAL A 101 18.17 -8.76 1.04
CA VAL A 101 19.16 -9.72 1.57
C VAL A 101 18.79 -11.18 1.27
N TYR A 102 17.54 -11.45 0.88
CA TYR A 102 17.04 -12.79 0.52
C TYR A 102 16.62 -12.92 -0.95
N SER A 103 16.91 -11.93 -1.80
CA SER A 103 16.72 -11.99 -3.26
C SER A 103 18.02 -12.32 -3.99
#